data_AF-A0A524BKG0-F1
#
_entry.id   AF-A0A524BKG0-F1
#
_cell.length_a   1.000
_cell.length_b   1.000
_cell.length_c   1.000
_cell.angle_alpha   90.00
_cell.angle_beta   90.00
_cell.angle_gamma   90.00
#
_symmetry.space_group_name_H-M   'P 1'
#
loop_
_entity.id
_entity.type
_entity.pdbx_description
1 polymer ?
#
loop_
_entity_poly.entity_id
_entity_poly.type
_entity_poly.pdbx_seq_one_letter_code
_entity_poly.pdbx_strand_id
1 'polypeptide(L)' 'MQIETLKRMADQIALNNEGASQSEAVVRVATHLTNFWTPAMVEELSDYAREHADELDPVVVGALARMNAQHRV' A
#
# COMPACT_ATOMS: atom_id res chain seq x y z
N MET A 1 9.06 -8.90 -7.13
CA MET A 1 8.87 -10.10 -6.30
C MET A 1 7.91 -11.00 -7.08
N GLN A 2 7.09 -11.88 -6.50
CA GLN A 2 5.85 -12.27 -7.20
C GLN A 2 4.75 -11.33 -6.71
N ILE A 3 3.96 -10.74 -7.60
CA ILE A 3 2.93 -9.74 -7.25
C ILE A 3 1.97 -10.25 -6.17
N GLU A 4 1.58 -11.52 -6.23
CA GLU A 4 0.74 -12.19 -5.22
C GLU A 4 1.33 -12.15 -3.80
N THR A 5 2.67 -12.17 -3.68
CA THR A 5 3.34 -12.07 -2.39
C THR A 5 3.30 -10.64 -1.86
N LEU A 6 3.51 -9.63 -2.72
CA LEU A 6 3.40 -8.22 -2.33
C LEU A 6 1.98 -7.89 -1.88
N LYS A 7 1.00 -8.33 -2.66
CA LYS A 7 -0.43 -8.20 -2.39
C LYS A 7 -0.80 -8.73 -1.00
N ARG A 8 -0.51 -10.00 -0.74
CA ARG A 8 -0.72 -10.64 0.56
C ARG A 8 -0.02 -9.90 1.71
N MET A 9 1.22 -9.48 1.51
CA MET A 9 1.97 -8.74 2.54
C MET A 9 1.35 -7.38 2.83
N ALA A 10 0.97 -6.62 1.81
CA ALA A 10 0.35 -5.31 1.95
C ALA A 10 -1.00 -5.41 2.67
N ASP A 11 -1.85 -6.36 2.25
CA ASP A 11 -3.15 -6.60 2.89
C ASP A 11 -2.98 -7.04 4.36
N GLN A 12 -1.96 -7.84 4.68
CA GLN A 12 -1.66 -8.20 6.07
C GLN A 12 -1.22 -6.99 6.91
N ILE A 13 -0.46 -6.05 6.33
CA ILE A 13 -0.08 -4.81 7.03
C ILE A 13 -1.32 -3.94 7.27
N ALA A 14 -2.25 -3.86 6.31
CA ALA A 14 -3.53 -3.18 6.49
C ALA A 14 -4.37 -3.83 7.59
N LEU A 15 -4.50 -5.17 7.58
CA LEU A 15 -5.21 -5.94 8.60
C LEU A 15 -4.64 -5.69 10.01
N ASN A 16 -3.32 -5.58 10.15
CA ASN A 16 -2.69 -5.25 11.43
C ASN A 16 -3.06 -3.86 11.99
N ASN A 17 -3.75 -3.03 11.20
CA ASN A 17 -4.23 -1.69 11.57
C ASN A 17 -5.77 -1.61 11.67
N GLU A 18 -6.50 -2.72 11.69
CA GLU A 18 -7.98 -2.75 11.72
C GLU A 18 -8.62 -1.98 12.90
N GLY A 19 -7.89 -1.81 14.00
CA GLY A 19 -8.34 -1.05 15.17
C GLY A 19 -8.19 0.47 15.05
N ALA A 20 -7.56 0.97 13.98
CA ALA A 20 -7.41 2.40 13.71
C ALA A 20 -8.54 2.91 12.81
N SER A 21 -8.76 4.23 12.80
CA SER A 21 -9.61 4.81 11.75
C SER A 21 -8.99 4.60 10.37
N GLN A 22 -9.80 4.58 9.31
CA GLN A 22 -9.31 4.33 7.95
C GLN A 22 -8.21 5.32 7.53
N SER A 23 -8.35 6.60 7.89
CA SER A 23 -7.36 7.64 7.58
C SER A 23 -6.04 7.42 8.31
N GLU A 24 -6.09 7.01 9.58
CA GLU A 24 -4.89 6.66 10.35
C GLU A 24 -4.22 5.40 9.79
N ALA A 25 -5.00 4.37 9.44
CA ALA A 25 -4.48 3.15 8.84
C ALA A 25 -3.76 3.45 7.52
N VAL A 26 -4.34 4.29 6.64
CA VAL A 26 -3.72 4.71 5.38
C VAL A 26 -2.35 5.36 5.62
N VAL A 27 -2.26 6.26 6.61
CA VAL A 27 -0.99 6.92 6.96
C VAL A 27 0.03 5.90 7.47
N ARG A 28 -0.39 5.01 8.38
CA ARG A 28 0.50 3.99 8.97
C ARG A 28 1.01 2.99 7.94
N VAL A 29 0.14 2.51 7.04
CA VAL A 29 0.52 1.62 5.95
C VAL A 29 1.49 2.33 5.01
N ALA A 30 1.20 3.56 4.57
CA ALA A 30 2.10 4.33 3.72
C ALA A 30 3.49 4.50 4.37
N THR A 31 3.54 4.87 5.65
CA THR A 31 4.80 4.97 6.40
C THR A 31 5.54 3.64 6.49
N HIS A 32 4.84 2.52 6.70
CA HIS A 32 5.45 1.20 6.73
C HIS A 32 6.07 0.84 5.37
N LEU A 33 5.33 1.03 4.28
CA LEU A 33 5.82 0.76 2.93
C LEU A 33 7.06 1.61 2.63
N THR A 34 7.03 2.92 2.93
CA THR A 34 8.19 3.81 2.74
C THR A 34 9.44 3.35 3.51
N ASN A 35 9.27 2.87 4.75
CA ASN A 35 10.41 2.55 5.62
C ASN A 35 11.01 1.15 5.38
N PHE A 36 10.19 0.19 4.96
CA PHE A 36 10.57 -1.23 4.96
C PHE A 36 10.55 -1.89 3.58
N TRP A 37 9.87 -1.30 2.60
CA TRP A 37 9.86 -1.82 1.24
C TRP A 37 10.91 -1.12 0.38
N THR A 38 11.45 -1.84 -0.60
CA THR A 38 12.31 -1.20 -1.60
C THR A 38 11.44 -0.38 -2.56
N PRO A 39 12.00 0.66 -3.22
CA PRO A 39 11.25 1.45 -4.20
C PRO A 39 10.61 0.58 -5.30
N ALA A 40 11.33 -0.43 -5.79
CA ALA A 40 10.83 -1.36 -6.81
C ALA A 40 9.60 -2.17 -6.35
N MET A 41 9.53 -2.56 -5.07
CA MET A 41 8.34 -3.27 -4.55
C MET A 41 7.13 -2.35 -4.49
N VAL A 42 7.32 -1.09 -4.09
CA VAL A 42 6.26 -0.09 -4.03
C VAL A 42 5.76 0.26 -5.43
N GLU A 43 6.67 0.39 -6.40
CA GLU A 43 6.34 0.62 -7.81
C GLU A 43 5.57 -0.55 -8.40
N GLU A 44 6.05 -1.79 -8.22
CA GLU A 44 5.37 -3.02 -8.69
C GLU A 44 3.94 -3.13 -8.16
N LEU A 45 3.72 -2.88 -6.86
CA LEU A 45 2.39 -2.91 -6.26
C LEU A 45 1.53 -1.71 -6.69
N SER A 46 2.14 -0.53 -6.86
CA SER A 46 1.44 0.68 -7.33
C SER A 46 0.94 0.53 -8.77
N ASP A 47 1.76 -0.07 -9.64
CA ASP A 47 1.41 -0.31 -11.04
C ASP A 47 0.23 -1.30 -11.12
N TYR A 48 0.31 -2.41 -10.38
CA TYR A 48 -0.79 -3.37 -10.28
C TYR A 48 -2.08 -2.72 -9.76
N ALA A 49 -1.99 -1.88 -8.72
CA ALA A 49 -3.14 -1.21 -8.14
C ALA A 49 -3.86 -0.23 -9.09
N ARG A 50 -3.22 0.24 -10.18
CA ARG A 50 -3.90 1.10 -11.17
C ARG A 50 -4.95 0.36 -11.97
N GLU A 51 -4.75 -0.93 -12.20
CA GLU A 51 -5.62 -1.77 -13.02
C GLU A 51 -6.49 -2.71 -12.18
N HIS A 52 -6.02 -3.06 -10.96
CA HIS A 52 -6.61 -4.08 -10.09
C HIS A 52 -6.88 -3.55 -8.68
N ALA A 53 -7.33 -2.30 -8.53
CA ALA A 53 -7.54 -1.66 -7.23
C ALA A 53 -8.55 -2.43 -6.35
N ASP A 54 -9.54 -3.08 -6.96
CA ASP A 54 -10.58 -3.87 -6.29
C ASP A 54 -10.06 -5.20 -5.73
N GLU A 55 -8.85 -5.62 -6.14
CA GLU A 55 -8.22 -6.84 -5.62
C GLU A 55 -7.38 -6.57 -4.35
N LEU A 56 -7.21 -5.31 -3.93
CA LEU A 56 -6.42 -4.90 -2.76
C LEU A 56 -7.29 -4.39 -1.62
N ASP A 57 -6.77 -4.44 -0.39
CA ASP A 57 -7.44 -3.77 0.73
C ASP A 57 -7.55 -2.25 0.46
N PRO A 58 -8.71 -1.60 0.71
CA PRO A 58 -8.90 -0.17 0.48
C PRO A 58 -7.88 0.73 1.19
N VAL A 59 -7.35 0.31 2.34
CA VAL A 59 -6.28 1.01 3.06
C VAL A 59 -4.98 0.96 2.27
N VAL A 60 -4.65 -0.18 1.65
CA VAL A 60 -3.47 -0.33 0.79
C VAL A 60 -3.59 0.59 -0.43
N VAL A 61 -4.75 0.60 -1.09
CA VAL A 61 -5.00 1.49 -2.24
C VAL A 61 -4.85 2.96 -1.82
N GLY A 62 -5.42 3.35 -0.69
CA GLY A 62 -5.29 4.70 -0.15
C GLY A 62 -3.85 5.09 0.19
N ALA A 63 -3.06 4.15 0.73
CA ALA A 63 -1.65 4.36 1.03
C ALA A 63 -0.83 4.58 -0.24
N LEU A 64 -0.99 3.74 -1.26
CA LEU A 64 -0.30 3.88 -2.54
C LEU A 64 -0.68 5.19 -3.24
N ALA A 65 -1.97 5.56 -3.23
CA ALA A 65 -2.43 6.83 -3.79
C ALA A 65 -1.79 8.03 -3.07
N ARG A 66 -1.70 8.00 -1.74
CA ARG A 66 -1.03 9.01 -0.93
C ARG A 66 0.45 9.14 -1.29
N MET A 67 1.17 8.02 -1.39
CA MET A 67 2.59 8.00 -1.74
C MET A 67 2.81 8.59 -3.15
N ASN A 68 2.01 8.17 -4.13
CA ASN A 68 2.09 8.70 -5.50
C ASN A 68 1.83 10.20 -5.59
N ALA A 69 0.99 10.76 -4.71
CA ALA A 69 0.77 12.21 -4.64
C ALA A 69 1.95 12.97 -4.00
N GLN A 70 2.70 12.33 -3.08
CA GLN A 70 3.83 12.94 -2.38
C GLN A 70 5.13 12.95 -3.19
N HIS A 71 5.29 12.02 -4.14
CA HIS A 71 6.49 11.89 -4.96
C HIS A 71 6.45 12.69 -6.28
N ARG A 72 5.32 13.33 -6.62
CA ARG A 72 5.24 14.27 -7.76
C ARG A 72 5.73 15.66 -7.33
N VAL A 73 7.05 15.83 -7.28
CA VAL A 73 7.74 17.13 -7.23
C VAL A 73 8.99 17.08 -8.09
#